data_AF-A0A1Z9U0F2-F1
#
_entry.id   AF-A0A1Z9U0F2-F1
#
_cell.length_a   1.000
_cell.length_b   1.000
_cell.length_c   1.000
_cell.angle_alpha   90.00
_cell.angle_beta   90.00
_cell.angle_gamma   90.00
#
_symmetry.space_group_name_H-M   'P 1'
#
loop_
_entity.id
_entity.type
_entity.pdbx_description
1 polymer ?
#
loop_
_entity_poly.entity_id
_entity_poly.type
_entity_poly.pdbx_seq_one_letter_code
_entity_poly.pdbx_strand_id
1 'polypeptide(L)'
;MKNLTIGDFLENEEIIKLIDFTLLKHDKKDDELEKFLLKAKKFRPKAICIFPEDIPSAKEILGSSIPIAAVVGGFPKGSSNCEEIVKEIRTAIEL
;
A
#
# COMPACT_ATOMS: atom_id res chain seq x y z
N MET A 1 22.76 22.65 21.88
CA MET A 1 22.82 22.18 20.49
C MET A 1 21.57 21.37 20.23
N LYS A 2 20.77 21.68 19.19
CA LYS A 2 19.64 20.83 18.81
C LYS A 2 20.20 19.58 18.13
N ASN A 3 19.75 18.40 18.55
CA ASN A 3 20.08 17.16 17.86
C ASN A 3 19.26 17.13 16.56
N LEU A 4 19.90 17.37 15.42
CA LEU A 4 19.28 17.19 14.12
C LEU A 4 19.13 15.69 13.83
N THR A 5 17.95 15.31 13.36
CA THR A 5 17.63 13.99 12.81
C THR A 5 17.71 14.04 11.30
N ILE A 6 17.73 12.87 10.65
CA ILE A 6 17.65 12.77 9.17
C ILE A 6 16.41 13.51 8.61
N GLY A 7 15.31 13.55 9.37
CA GLY A 7 14.09 14.26 8.97
C GLY A 7 14.22 15.77 8.90
N ASP A 8 15.23 16.36 9.56
CA ASP A 8 15.49 17.80 9.50
C ASP A 8 16.20 18.23 8.21
N PHE A 9 16.61 17.28 7.37
CA PHE A 9 17.34 17.52 6.12
C PHE A 9 16.58 17.13 4.85
N LEU A 10 15.39 16.54 4.96
CA LEU A 10 14.60 16.10 3.82
C LEU A 10 13.39 17.03 3.60
N GLU A 11 13.17 17.40 2.34
CA GLU A 11 11.95 18.08 1.94
C GLU A 11 10.76 17.11 1.97
N ASN A 12 9.55 17.64 2.14
CA ASN A 12 8.32 16.82 2.22
C ASN A 12 8.16 15.87 1.02
N GLU A 13 8.55 16.31 -0.17
CA GLU A 13 8.48 15.48 -1.37
C GLU A 13 9.43 14.28 -1.29
N GLU A 14 10.64 14.48 -0.75
CA GLU A 14 11.63 13.41 -0.56
C GLU A 14 11.13 12.42 0.49
N ILE A 15 10.51 12.90 1.57
CA ILE A 15 9.87 12.06 2.58
C ILE A 15 8.76 11.20 1.95
N ILE A 16 7.90 11.79 1.10
CA ILE A 16 6.82 11.05 0.42
C ILE A 16 7.38 9.90 -0.44
N LYS A 17 8.56 10.06 -1.05
CA LYS A 17 9.23 9.00 -1.84
C LYS A 17 9.78 7.85 -1.01
N LEU A 18 9.64 7.90 0.31
CA LEU A 18 10.01 6.83 1.25
C LEU A 18 8.79 6.14 1.87
N ILE A 19 7.57 6.60 1.55
CA ILE A 19 6.34 6.13 2.19
C ILE A 19 5.66 5.04 1.35
N ASP A 20 5.23 3.98 2.03
CA ASP A 20 4.19 3.07 1.54
C ASP A 20 2.83 3.60 2.01
N PHE A 21 2.14 4.30 1.12
CA PHE A 21 0.88 4.95 1.47
C PHE A 21 -0.18 3.85 1.64
N THR A 22 -0.74 3.71 2.84
CA THR A 22 -1.42 2.47 3.24
C THR A 22 -2.93 2.67 3.45
N LEU A 23 -3.75 1.74 2.94
CA LEU A 23 -5.18 1.62 3.22
C LEU A 23 -5.54 0.16 3.50
N LEU A 24 -5.66 -0.20 4.78
CA LEU A 24 -6.02 -1.55 5.24
C LEU A 24 -7.29 -1.50 6.07
N LYS A 25 -8.42 -1.28 5.40
CA LYS A 25 -9.76 -1.20 6.01
C LYS A 25 -10.73 -2.09 5.23
N HIS A 26 -11.28 -3.12 5.87
CA HIS A 26 -12.24 -4.02 5.24
C HIS A 26 -13.59 -3.33 4.97
N ASP A 27 -14.13 -2.61 5.95
CA ASP A 27 -15.41 -1.89 5.83
C ASP A 27 -15.24 -0.48 5.24
N LYS A 28 -14.41 -0.37 4.20
CA LYS A 28 -14.24 0.88 3.47
C LYS A 28 -15.41 1.08 2.50
N LYS A 29 -15.85 2.33 2.34
CA LYS A 29 -16.78 2.69 1.27
C LYS A 29 -16.03 2.72 -0.06
N ASP A 30 -16.73 2.45 -1.16
CA ASP A 30 -16.11 2.44 -2.50
C ASP A 30 -15.40 3.77 -2.82
N ASP A 31 -15.96 4.90 -2.36
CA ASP A 31 -15.36 6.23 -2.55
C ASP A 31 -14.07 6.45 -1.74
N GLU A 32 -13.86 5.71 -0.65
CA GLU A 32 -12.63 5.80 0.15
C GLU A 32 -11.43 5.23 -0.63
N LEU A 33 -11.61 4.09 -1.31
CA LEU A 33 -10.55 3.49 -2.13
C LEU A 33 -10.18 4.41 -3.30
N GLU A 34 -11.17 4.93 -4.03
CA GLU A 34 -10.92 5.84 -5.15
C GLU A 34 -10.17 7.10 -4.69
N LYS A 35 -10.61 7.74 -3.61
CA LYS A 35 -9.93 8.93 -3.04
C LYS A 35 -8.50 8.63 -2.63
N PHE A 36 -8.27 7.47 -2.02
CA PHE A 36 -6.93 7.01 -1.65
C PHE A 36 -6.03 6.85 -2.89
N LEU A 37 -6.51 6.16 -3.93
CA LEU A 37 -5.75 5.93 -5.16
C LEU A 37 -5.50 7.24 -5.92
N LEU A 38 -6.48 8.14 -6.03
CA LEU A 38 -6.28 9.46 -6.65
C LEU A 38 -5.24 10.30 -5.89
N LYS A 39 -5.22 10.21 -4.55
CA LYS A 39 -4.19 10.85 -3.73
C LYS A 39 -2.81 10.23 -3.97
N ALA A 40 -2.72 8.90 -4.04
CA ALA A 40 -1.48 8.21 -4.39
C ALA A 40 -0.98 8.63 -5.78
N LYS A 41 -1.86 8.68 -6.79
CA LYS A 41 -1.53 9.14 -8.14
C LYS A 41 -1.00 10.58 -8.17
N LYS A 42 -1.56 11.46 -7.35
CA LYS A 42 -1.14 12.87 -7.24
C LYS A 42 0.26 13.00 -6.62
N PHE A 43 0.50 12.37 -5.47
CA PHE A 43 1.73 12.59 -4.69
C PHE A 43 2.84 11.59 -5.03
N ARG A 44 2.51 10.47 -5.69
CA ARG A 44 3.43 9.41 -6.12
C ARG A 44 4.34 8.94 -4.98
N PRO A 45 3.79 8.36 -3.91
CA PRO A 45 4.58 7.75 -2.83
C PRO A 45 5.47 6.62 -3.37
N LYS A 46 6.33 6.05 -2.51
CA LYS A 46 7.21 4.94 -2.90
C LYS A 46 6.43 3.75 -3.42
N ALA A 47 5.37 3.41 -2.70
CA ALA A 47 4.41 2.37 -3.04
C ALA A 47 3.05 2.71 -2.41
N ILE A 48 2.03 1.91 -2.73
CA ILE A 48 0.83 1.79 -1.91
C ILE A 48 0.84 0.45 -1.18
N CYS A 49 0.16 0.35 -0.04
CA CYS A 49 -0.09 -0.89 0.66
C CYS A 49 -1.59 -1.08 0.89
N ILE A 50 -2.17 -2.16 0.34
CA ILE A 50 -3.61 -2.42 0.30
C ILE A 50 -3.91 -3.90 0.53
N PHE A 51 -5.18 -4.26 0.68
CA PHE A 51 -5.60 -5.65 0.65
C PHE A 51 -5.66 -6.20 -0.79
N PRO A 52 -5.51 -7.53 -1.00
CA PRO A 52 -5.48 -8.13 -2.33
C PRO A 52 -6.73 -7.82 -3.17
N GLU A 53 -7.91 -7.78 -2.57
CA GLU A 53 -9.17 -7.48 -3.26
C GLU A 53 -9.18 -6.12 -3.98
N ASP A 54 -8.33 -5.18 -3.55
CA ASP A 54 -8.27 -3.82 -4.10
C ASP A 54 -7.23 -3.68 -5.24
N ILE A 55 -6.39 -4.69 -5.48
CA ILE A 55 -5.32 -4.66 -6.49
C ILE A 55 -5.85 -4.36 -7.90
N PRO A 56 -6.94 -4.99 -8.39
CA PRO A 56 -7.45 -4.71 -9.73
C PRO A 56 -7.82 -3.24 -9.94
N SER A 57 -8.54 -2.63 -8.99
CA SER A 57 -8.90 -1.21 -9.04
C SER A 57 -7.67 -0.30 -8.94
N ALA A 58 -6.68 -0.68 -8.12
CA ALA A 58 -5.42 0.05 -8.05
C ALA A 58 -4.67 0.04 -9.39
N LYS A 59 -4.58 -1.11 -10.06
CA LYS A 59 -3.96 -1.24 -11.39
C LYS A 59 -4.69 -0.43 -12.45
N GLU A 60 -6.03 -0.42 -12.43
CA GLU A 60 -6.84 0.38 -13.35
C GLU A 60 -6.56 1.89 -13.20
N ILE A 61 -6.54 2.39 -11.97
CA ILE A 61 -6.40 3.84 -11.70
C ILE A 61 -4.96 4.31 -11.79
N LEU A 62 -4.00 3.54 -11.26
CA LEU A 62 -2.58 3.92 -11.14
C LEU A 62 -1.72 3.46 -12.31
N GLY A 63 -2.16 2.44 -13.07
CA GLY A 63 -1.32 1.77 -14.06
C GLY A 63 -0.06 1.19 -13.41
N SER A 64 1.07 1.27 -14.13
CA SER A 64 2.39 0.80 -13.66
C SER A 64 3.21 1.87 -12.93
N SER A 65 2.62 3.02 -12.61
CA SER A 65 3.37 4.19 -12.13
C SER A 65 3.80 4.12 -10.66
N ILE A 66 3.13 3.30 -9.85
CA ILE A 66 3.38 3.16 -8.41
C ILE A 66 3.35 1.66 -8.06
N PRO A 67 4.40 1.12 -7.41
CA PRO A 67 4.40 -0.24 -6.88
C PRO A 67 3.25 -0.50 -5.92
N ILE A 68 2.71 -1.72 -5.97
CA ILE A 68 1.65 -2.18 -5.07
C ILE A 68 2.23 -3.22 -4.14
N ALA A 69 2.18 -2.96 -2.83
CA ALA A 69 2.38 -3.94 -1.79
C ALA A 69 1.01 -4.46 -1.33
N ALA A 70 0.90 -5.78 -1.11
CA ALA A 70 -0.31 -6.42 -0.64
C ALA A 70 -0.04 -7.12 0.70
N VAL A 71 -0.94 -6.95 1.67
CA VAL A 71 -0.91 -7.77 2.89
C VAL A 71 -1.65 -9.09 2.65
N VAL A 72 -1.08 -10.17 3.15
CA VAL A 72 -1.58 -11.55 2.99
C VAL A 72 -1.27 -12.35 4.25
N GLY A 73 -1.73 -13.59 4.29
CA GLY A 73 -1.50 -14.52 5.39
C GLY A 73 -2.38 -14.23 6.59
N GLY A 74 -3.64 -13.86 6.38
CA GLY A 74 -4.58 -13.58 7.45
C GLY A 74 -4.30 -12.30 8.26
N PHE A 75 -3.63 -11.31 7.65
CA PHE A 75 -3.39 -10.01 8.28
C PHE A 75 -4.69 -9.42 8.85
N PRO A 76 -4.69 -8.80 10.05
CA PRO A 76 -3.52 -8.59 10.92
C PRO A 76 -3.27 -9.74 11.91
N LYS A 77 -4.21 -10.67 12.06
CA LYS A 77 -4.11 -11.74 13.07
C LYS A 77 -2.99 -12.73 12.74
N GLY A 78 -2.76 -12.95 11.45
CA GLY A 78 -1.89 -14.00 10.95
C GLY A 78 -2.61 -15.35 10.89
N SER A 79 -2.26 -16.17 9.91
CA SER A 79 -2.60 -17.60 9.88
C SER A 79 -1.40 -18.42 10.34
N SER A 80 -1.64 -19.54 11.02
CA SER A 80 -0.62 -20.56 11.31
C SER A 80 -0.54 -21.63 10.23
N ASN A 81 -1.40 -21.56 9.22
CA ASN A 81 -1.44 -22.51 8.11
C ASN A 81 -0.56 -22.00 6.96
N CYS A 82 0.58 -22.65 6.75
CA CYS A 82 1.53 -22.28 5.72
C CYS A 82 0.95 -22.43 4.31
N GLU A 83 0.15 -23.46 4.05
CA GLU A 83 -0.48 -23.69 2.75
C GLU A 83 -1.47 -22.57 2.39
N GLU A 84 -2.23 -22.09 3.38
CA GLU A 84 -3.12 -20.93 3.23
C GLU A 84 -2.33 -19.65 2.90
N ILE A 85 -1.27 -19.35 3.67
CA ILE A 85 -0.41 -18.18 3.43
C ILE A 85 0.19 -18.23 2.01
N VAL A 86 0.73 -19.36 1.60
CA VAL A 86 1.33 -19.52 0.27
C VAL A 86 0.29 -19.33 -0.83
N LYS A 87 -0.93 -19.83 -0.63
CA LYS A 87 -2.03 -19.64 -1.58
C LYS A 87 -2.39 -18.16 -1.72
N GLU A 88 -2.57 -17.44 -0.61
CA GLU A 88 -2.88 -16.00 -0.63
C GLU A 88 -1.76 -15.19 -1.31
N ILE A 89 -0.49 -15.50 -1.03
CA ILE A 89 0.66 -14.86 -1.71
C ILE A 89 0.55 -15.04 -3.23
N ARG A 90 0.34 -16.28 -3.71
CA ARG A 90 0.23 -16.56 -5.15
C ARG A 90 -0.93 -15.82 -5.78
N THR A 91 -2.10 -15.85 -5.15
CA THR A 91 -3.28 -15.13 -5.64
C THR A 91 -3.00 -13.64 -5.74
N ALA A 92 -2.37 -13.02 -4.74
CA ALA A 92 -2.04 -11.59 -4.77
C ALA A 92 -1.04 -11.21 -5.88
N ILE A 93 -0.12 -12.11 -6.26
CA ILE A 93 0.83 -11.89 -7.36
C ILE A 93 0.15 -11.98 -8.73
N GLU A 94 -0.89 -12.81 -8.85
CA GLU A 94 -1.62 -13.04 -10.10
C GLU A 94 -2.69 -11.97 -10.39
N LEU A 95 -3.20 -11.28 -9.36
CA LEU A 95 -4.07 -10.11 -9.46
C LEU A 95 -3.33 -8.92 -10.05
#